data_AF-A0A2T1CK28-F1
#
_entry.id   AF-A0A2T1CK28-F1
#
_cell.length_a   1.000
_cell.length_b   1.000
_cell.length_c   1.000
_cell.angle_alpha   90.00
_cell.angle_beta   90.00
_cell.angle_gamma   90.00
#
_symmetry.space_group_name_H-M   'P 1'
#
loop_
_entity.id
_entity.type
_entity.pdbx_description
1 polymer ?
#
loop_
_entity_poly.entity_id
_entity_poly.type
_entity_poly.pdbx_seq_one_letter_code
_entity_poly.pdbx_strand_id
1 'polypeptide(L)'
;MISLRQLLLVILISGILALILNTGVMIHPVQAAIRQLEESPGQMVYQSRQTLKDQQGNIWQAIAFKRVRPDGTASIYLRLVSFPGIAEVDHTRPLKLINSLGKTWTANDASQQIFTDAATPEPNVAQYDLQPILMQLDPAVPLRLEIPSLSQVSITLNVSPALIEEWQSLTMQS
;
A
#
# COMPACT_ATOMS: atom_id res chain seq x y z
N MET A 1 -52.43 36.49 8.12
CA MET A 1 -51.36 37.48 7.84
C MET A 1 -50.10 37.00 8.55
N ILE A 2 -49.06 36.63 7.81
CA ILE A 2 -47.80 36.17 8.40
C ILE A 2 -47.09 37.40 8.97
N SER A 3 -46.65 37.34 10.23
CA SER A 3 -45.93 38.45 10.86
C SER A 3 -44.51 38.58 10.29
N LEU A 4 -43.98 39.80 10.24
CA LEU A 4 -42.63 40.09 9.71
C LEU A 4 -41.54 39.20 10.34
N ARG A 5 -41.69 38.86 11.63
CA ARG A 5 -40.80 37.95 12.36
C ARG A 5 -40.87 36.50 11.86
N GLN A 6 -42.07 36.02 11.50
CA GLN A 6 -42.25 34.68 10.94
C GLN A 6 -41.68 34.59 9.53
N LEU A 7 -41.79 35.65 8.73
CA LEU A 7 -41.18 35.72 7.40
C LEU A 7 -39.65 35.63 7.49
N LEU A 8 -39.04 36.38 8.43
CA LEU A 8 -37.59 36.36 8.64
C LEU A 8 -37.08 34.98 9.09
N LEU A 9 -37.82 34.28 9.96
CA LEU A 9 -37.47 32.93 10.40
C LEU A 9 -37.53 31.91 9.26
N VAL A 10 -38.56 31.96 8.40
CA VAL A 10 -38.69 31.04 7.26
C VAL A 10 -37.55 31.25 6.26
N ILE A 11 -37.16 32.51 6.00
CA ILE A 11 -36.03 32.81 5.12
C ILE A 11 -34.72 32.29 5.72
N LEU A 12 -34.52 32.48 7.03
CA LEU A 12 -33.30 32.03 7.71
C LEU A 12 -33.18 30.49 7.71
N ILE A 13 -34.28 29.78 8.00
CA ILE A 13 -34.33 28.32 7.99
C ILE A 13 -34.12 27.77 6.58
N SER A 14 -34.74 28.38 5.57
CA SER A 14 -34.55 27.98 4.17
C SER A 14 -33.11 28.20 3.70
N GLY A 15 -32.50 29.33 4.11
CA GLY A 15 -31.09 29.61 3.83
C GLY A 15 -30.12 28.62 4.47
N ILE A 16 -30.37 28.23 5.72
CA ILE A 16 -29.57 27.20 6.42
C ILE A 16 -29.77 25.83 5.76
N LEU A 17 -31.00 25.48 5.38
CA LEU A 17 -31.29 24.20 4.74
C LEU A 17 -30.65 24.11 3.34
N ALA A 18 -30.69 25.19 2.56
CA ALA A 18 -29.99 25.27 1.28
C ALA A 18 -28.47 25.17 1.44
N LEU A 19 -27.91 25.72 2.53
CA LEU A 19 -26.48 25.62 2.83
C LEU A 19 -26.07 24.19 3.19
N ILE A 20 -26.89 23.46 3.94
CA ILE A 20 -26.65 22.05 4.30
C ILE A 20 -26.80 21.12 3.09
N LEU A 21 -27.75 21.38 2.20
CA LEU A 21 -27.96 20.56 0.99
C LEU A 21 -26.88 20.78 -0.09
N ASN A 22 -26.16 21.90 -0.05
CA ASN A 22 -25.09 22.22 -1.01
C ASN A 22 -23.70 21.82 -0.52
N THR A 23 -23.57 21.27 0.69
CA THR A 23 -22.36 20.51 1.07
C THR A 23 -22.43 19.13 0.44
N GLY A 24 -22.36 19.08 -0.89
CA GLY A 24 -21.96 17.86 -1.58
C GLY A 24 -20.59 17.51 -1.00
N VAL A 25 -20.55 16.49 -0.15
CA VAL A 25 -19.29 15.90 0.30
C VAL A 25 -18.67 15.34 -0.97
N MET A 26 -17.84 16.15 -1.61
CA MET A 26 -16.91 15.70 -2.64
C MET A 26 -15.97 14.76 -1.90
N ILE A 27 -16.37 13.51 -1.78
CA ILE A 27 -15.46 12.42 -1.45
C ILE A 27 -14.56 12.34 -2.67
N HIS A 28 -13.49 13.14 -2.66
CA HIS A 28 -12.41 12.91 -3.60
C HIS A 28 -11.99 11.47 -3.37
N PRO A 29 -12.00 10.61 -4.40
CA PRO A 29 -11.35 9.32 -4.27
C PRO A 29 -9.93 9.65 -3.77
N VAL A 30 -9.49 8.95 -2.72
CA VAL A 30 -8.08 8.98 -2.36
C VAL A 30 -7.36 8.46 -3.58
N GLN A 31 -6.86 9.37 -4.41
CA GLN A 31 -6.15 9.06 -5.62
C GLN A 31 -4.89 8.34 -5.14
N ALA A 32 -4.80 7.03 -5.40
CA ALA A 32 -3.62 6.24 -5.15
C ALA A 32 -2.39 7.04 -5.61
N ALA A 33 -1.44 7.27 -4.70
CA ALA A 33 -0.26 8.08 -4.98
C ALA A 33 0.78 7.25 -5.76
N ILE A 34 0.38 6.71 -6.92
CA ILE A 34 1.28 6.01 -7.82
C ILE A 34 2.26 7.05 -8.38
N ARG A 35 3.55 6.84 -8.12
CA ARG A 35 4.61 7.69 -8.66
C ARG A 35 5.28 6.96 -9.82
N GLN A 36 5.51 7.68 -10.91
CA GLN A 36 6.28 7.22 -12.06
C GLN A 36 7.69 7.83 -12.00
N LEU A 37 8.71 7.02 -12.26
CA LEU A 37 10.11 7.42 -12.32
C LEU A 37 10.84 6.60 -13.39
N GLU A 38 11.73 7.25 -14.14
CA GLU A 38 12.73 6.55 -14.97
C GLU A 38 13.96 6.26 -14.09
N GLU A 39 14.24 4.98 -13.81
CA GLU A 39 15.39 4.56 -12.99
C GLU A 39 16.70 4.57 -13.80
N SER A 40 16.62 4.28 -15.10
CA SER A 40 17.72 4.26 -16.07
C SER A 40 17.13 4.38 -17.49
N PRO A 41 17.93 4.69 -18.54
CA PRO A 41 17.40 4.90 -19.88
C PRO A 41 16.49 3.76 -20.35
N GLY A 42 15.20 4.06 -20.54
CA GLY A 42 14.19 3.10 -20.97
C GLY A 42 13.69 2.12 -19.90
N GLN A 43 14.05 2.32 -18.62
CA GLN A 43 13.53 1.56 -17.49
C GLN A 43 12.59 2.41 -16.65
N MET A 44 11.30 2.09 -16.71
CA MET A 44 10.24 2.80 -15.99
C MET A 44 9.84 2.06 -14.71
N VAL A 45 9.63 2.82 -13.64
CA VAL A 45 9.10 2.32 -12.37
C VAL A 45 7.86 3.08 -11.96
N TYR A 46 6.81 2.32 -11.67
CA TYR A 46 5.56 2.78 -11.07
C TYR A 46 5.51 2.26 -9.65
N GLN A 47 5.36 3.13 -8.65
CA GLN A 47 5.40 2.72 -7.24
C GLN A 47 4.25 3.29 -6.41
N SER A 48 3.73 2.45 -5.52
CA SER A 48 2.89 2.78 -4.38
C SER A 48 3.75 2.75 -3.12
N ARG A 49 3.58 3.73 -2.22
CA ARG A 49 4.34 3.82 -0.97
C ARG A 49 3.43 4.16 0.19
N GLN A 50 3.36 3.26 1.16
CA GLN A 50 2.56 3.43 2.37
C GLN A 50 3.35 3.13 3.63
N THR A 51 3.00 3.83 4.71
CA THR A 51 3.59 3.62 6.03
C THR A 51 2.69 2.69 6.83
N LEU A 52 3.25 1.57 7.26
CA LEU A 52 2.59 0.57 8.10
C LEU A 52 3.22 0.57 9.49
N LYS A 53 2.54 -0.07 10.43
CA LYS A 53 3.07 -0.36 11.77
C LYS A 53 3.03 -1.85 12.01
N ASP A 54 4.06 -2.37 12.66
CA ASP A 54 4.06 -3.74 13.13
C ASP A 54 3.29 -3.90 14.46
N GLN A 55 3.21 -5.13 14.94
CA GLN A 55 2.57 -5.47 16.22
C GLN A 55 3.20 -4.80 17.44
N GLN A 56 4.45 -4.33 17.34
CA GLN A 56 5.17 -3.61 18.40
C GLN A 56 5.07 -2.09 18.23
N GLY A 57 4.41 -1.61 17.17
CA GLY A 57 4.24 -0.20 16.85
C GLY A 57 5.41 0.41 16.08
N ASN A 58 6.41 -0.38 15.68
CA ASN A 58 7.51 0.13 14.88
C ASN A 58 7.03 0.45 13.47
N ILE A 59 7.67 1.45 12.87
CA ILE A 59 7.29 1.98 11.57
C ILE A 59 7.97 1.16 10.46
N TRP A 60 7.15 0.78 9.48
CA TRP A 60 7.57 0.11 8.26
C TRP A 60 7.14 0.90 7.04
N GLN A 61 8.02 1.02 6.05
CA GLN A 61 7.64 1.47 4.72
C GLN A 61 7.36 0.26 3.84
N ALA A 62 6.12 0.16 3.35
CA ALA A 62 5.73 -0.76 2.30
C ALA A 62 5.75 -0.05 0.95
N ILE A 63 6.55 -0.55 0.02
CA ILE A 63 6.74 0.01 -1.32
C ILE A 63 6.41 -1.09 -2.33
N ALA A 64 5.22 -1.07 -2.89
CA ALA A 64 4.89 -1.93 -4.02
C ALA A 64 5.28 -1.21 -5.31
N PHE A 65 5.96 -1.89 -6.24
CA PHE A 65 6.38 -1.24 -7.47
C PHE A 65 6.40 -2.20 -8.66
N LYS A 66 5.96 -1.69 -9.81
CA LYS A 66 6.12 -2.32 -11.13
C LYS A 66 7.34 -1.72 -11.80
N ARG A 67 8.27 -2.57 -12.22
CA ARG A 67 9.43 -2.19 -13.03
C ARG A 67 9.25 -2.73 -14.43
N VAL A 68 9.31 -1.86 -15.43
CA VAL A 68 9.28 -2.18 -16.86
C VAL A 68 10.68 -1.96 -17.41
N ARG A 69 11.27 -3.02 -17.98
CA ARG A 69 12.59 -2.99 -18.60
C ARG A 69 12.49 -2.56 -20.09
N PRO A 70 13.62 -2.15 -20.70
CA PRO A 70 13.65 -1.76 -22.11
C PRO A 70 13.18 -2.85 -23.09
N ASP A 71 13.28 -4.13 -22.70
CA ASP A 71 12.81 -5.29 -23.48
C ASP A 71 11.29 -5.53 -23.36
N GLY A 72 10.57 -4.68 -22.65
CA GLY A 72 9.14 -4.79 -22.39
C GLY A 72 8.77 -5.76 -21.27
N THR A 73 9.74 -6.43 -20.64
CA THR A 73 9.45 -7.29 -19.49
C THR A 73 9.09 -6.45 -18.28
N ALA A 74 8.05 -6.88 -17.55
CA ALA A 74 7.62 -6.24 -16.32
C ALA A 74 7.78 -7.19 -15.12
N SER A 75 8.09 -6.61 -13.96
CA SER A 75 8.16 -7.32 -12.68
C SER A 75 7.48 -6.49 -11.60
N ILE A 76 6.75 -7.13 -10.69
CA ILE A 76 6.10 -6.44 -9.56
C ILE A 76 6.63 -6.98 -8.24
N TYR A 77 7.19 -6.08 -7.43
CA TYR A 77 7.78 -6.41 -6.14
C TYR A 77 7.13 -5.62 -5.02
N LEU A 78 7.19 -6.18 -3.81
CA LEU A 78 6.92 -5.49 -2.56
C LEU A 78 8.22 -5.36 -1.76
N ARG A 79 8.67 -4.13 -1.52
CA ARG A 79 9.79 -3.85 -0.62
C ARG A 79 9.29 -3.35 0.73
N LEU A 80 9.80 -3.96 1.79
CA LEU A 80 9.50 -3.64 3.19
C LEU A 80 10.79 -3.11 3.83
N VAL A 81 10.72 -1.92 4.41
CA VAL A 81 11.86 -1.25 5.05
C VAL A 81 11.47 -0.83 6.46
N SER A 82 12.20 -1.28 7.47
CA SER A 82 12.10 -0.76 8.83
C SER A 82 13.28 0.14 9.17
N PHE A 83 13.25 0.77 10.34
CA PHE A 83 14.43 1.45 10.87
C PHE A 83 15.55 0.43 11.17
N PRO A 84 16.83 0.75 10.92
CA PRO A 84 17.96 -0.13 11.24
C PRO A 84 17.99 -0.54 12.72
N GLY A 85 18.34 -1.79 12.99
CA GLY A 85 18.42 -2.35 14.34
C GLY A 85 17.08 -2.70 14.99
N ILE A 86 15.94 -2.42 14.33
CA ILE A 86 14.60 -2.80 14.82
C ILE A 86 14.17 -4.19 14.30
N ALA A 87 14.53 -4.50 13.05
CA ALA A 87 14.16 -5.76 12.42
C ALA A 87 15.40 -6.44 11.82
N GLU A 88 15.43 -7.75 11.98
CA GLU A 88 16.36 -8.65 11.32
C GLU A 88 15.52 -9.66 10.53
N VAL A 89 15.34 -9.38 9.25
CA VAL A 89 14.56 -10.20 8.34
C VAL A 89 15.34 -11.46 7.99
N ASP A 90 14.65 -12.60 7.99
CA ASP A 90 15.21 -13.87 7.56
C ASP A 90 14.93 -14.08 6.06
N HIS A 91 15.92 -13.73 5.23
CA HIS A 91 15.86 -13.83 3.77
C HIS A 91 15.81 -15.25 3.21
N THR A 92 15.92 -16.29 4.05
CA THR A 92 15.83 -17.69 3.60
C THR A 92 14.39 -18.17 3.48
N ARG A 93 13.44 -17.43 4.05
CA ARG A 93 12.02 -17.79 4.08
C ARG A 93 11.17 -16.80 3.27
N PRO A 94 10.06 -17.27 2.66
CA PRO A 94 9.17 -16.38 1.93
C PRO A 94 8.36 -15.50 2.88
N LEU A 95 7.87 -14.38 2.35
CA LEU A 95 6.80 -13.62 2.97
C LEU A 95 5.51 -14.44 2.92
N LYS A 96 4.78 -14.53 4.04
CA LYS A 96 3.43 -15.08 4.04
C LYS A 96 2.40 -13.96 4.01
N LEU A 97 1.36 -14.14 3.23
CA LEU A 97 0.22 -13.24 3.13
C LEU A 97 -1.03 -14.02 3.53
N ILE A 98 -1.76 -13.56 4.54
CA ILE A 98 -2.90 -14.27 5.12
C ILE A 98 -4.08 -13.31 5.17
N ASN A 99 -5.20 -13.65 4.53
CA ASN A 99 -6.40 -12.83 4.64
C ASN A 99 -7.18 -13.15 5.92
N SER A 100 -8.18 -12.33 6.26
CA SER A 100 -9.01 -12.55 7.46
C SER A 100 -9.82 -13.85 7.43
N LEU A 101 -9.95 -14.51 6.26
CA LEU A 101 -10.60 -15.80 6.08
C LEU A 101 -9.64 -16.99 6.26
N GLY A 102 -8.36 -16.75 6.53
CA GLY A 102 -7.34 -17.79 6.73
C GLY A 102 -6.72 -18.34 5.44
N LYS A 103 -7.07 -17.80 4.26
CA LYS A 103 -6.40 -18.15 3.00
C LYS A 103 -4.99 -17.58 3.01
N THR A 104 -4.02 -18.42 2.64
CA THR A 104 -2.59 -18.10 2.70
C THR A 104 -1.96 -18.14 1.30
N TRP A 105 -1.08 -17.17 1.05
CA TRP A 105 -0.18 -17.12 -0.11
C TRP A 105 1.25 -16.90 0.37
N THR A 106 2.21 -17.18 -0.51
CA THR A 106 3.63 -16.92 -0.27
C THR A 106 4.22 -16.09 -1.40
N ALA A 107 5.06 -15.12 -1.07
CA ALA A 107 5.88 -14.37 -2.01
C ALA A 107 7.36 -14.68 -1.74
N ASN A 108 8.08 -15.08 -2.78
CA ASN A 108 9.49 -15.47 -2.66
C ASN A 108 10.35 -14.25 -2.36
N ASP A 109 11.40 -14.42 -1.54
CA ASP A 109 12.40 -13.39 -1.33
C ASP A 109 13.12 -13.09 -2.66
N ALA A 110 13.25 -11.80 -2.94
CA ALA A 110 13.88 -11.20 -4.11
C ALA A 110 14.87 -10.11 -3.66
N SER A 111 15.35 -10.16 -2.42
CA SER A 111 16.19 -9.13 -1.79
C SER A 111 17.58 -9.04 -2.41
N GLN A 112 18.06 -10.14 -3.01
CA GLN A 112 19.30 -10.16 -3.80
C GLN A 112 19.25 -9.27 -5.06
N GLN A 113 18.06 -8.88 -5.51
CA GLN A 113 17.86 -7.98 -6.66
C GLN A 113 17.74 -6.51 -6.24
N ILE A 114 17.91 -6.19 -4.96
CA ILE A 114 17.97 -4.81 -4.49
C ILE A 114 19.29 -4.22 -5.01
N PHE A 115 19.21 -3.10 -5.72
CA PHE A 115 20.34 -2.42 -6.35
C PHE A 115 21.30 -1.84 -5.32
N THR A 116 22.13 -2.69 -4.75
CA THR A 116 23.32 -2.30 -4.00
C THR A 116 24.48 -3.13 -4.53
N ASP A 117 25.64 -2.52 -4.71
CA ASP A 117 26.92 -3.20 -4.99
C ASP A 117 27.35 -4.16 -3.85
N ALA A 118 26.53 -4.28 -2.80
CA ALA A 118 26.70 -5.17 -1.67
C ALA A 118 26.13 -6.57 -1.99
N ALA A 119 26.91 -7.60 -1.66
CA ALA A 119 26.53 -9.00 -1.83
C ALA A 119 25.41 -9.46 -0.86
N THR A 120 25.04 -8.63 0.12
CA THR A 120 24.05 -8.97 1.15
C THR A 120 23.07 -7.83 1.36
N PRO A 121 21.74 -8.09 1.35
CA PRO A 121 20.74 -7.08 1.68
C PRO A 121 20.86 -6.63 3.13
N GLU A 122 20.49 -5.38 3.40
CA GLU A 122 20.42 -4.83 4.75
C GLU A 122 19.40 -5.61 5.61
N PRO A 123 19.69 -5.96 6.87
CA PRO A 123 18.82 -6.81 7.70
C PRO A 123 17.40 -6.25 7.91
N ASN A 124 17.25 -4.93 7.85
CA ASN A 124 15.99 -4.21 8.03
C ASN A 124 15.25 -3.95 6.70
N VAL A 125 15.71 -4.52 5.60
CA VAL A 125 15.15 -4.33 4.25
C VAL A 125 14.92 -5.67 3.60
N ALA A 126 13.70 -5.93 3.15
CA ALA A 126 13.39 -7.11 2.35
C ALA A 126 12.56 -6.76 1.12
N GLN A 127 12.73 -7.54 0.05
CA GLN A 127 11.97 -7.43 -1.17
C GLN A 127 11.39 -8.78 -1.53
N TYR A 128 10.13 -8.81 -1.95
CA TYR A 128 9.42 -10.03 -2.29
C TYR A 128 8.77 -9.92 -3.67
N ASP A 129 8.78 -11.02 -4.44
CA ASP A 129 8.10 -11.09 -5.74
C ASP A 129 6.59 -11.24 -5.53
N LEU A 130 5.85 -10.19 -5.88
CA LEU A 130 4.40 -10.12 -5.70
C LEU A 130 3.65 -10.52 -6.97
N GLN A 131 4.33 -10.55 -8.13
CA GLN A 131 3.71 -10.75 -9.43
C GLN A 131 2.85 -12.03 -9.53
N PRO A 132 3.26 -13.21 -9.01
CA PRO A 132 2.47 -14.43 -9.15
C PRO A 132 1.15 -14.41 -8.36
N ILE A 133 1.07 -13.60 -7.31
CA ILE A 133 -0.03 -13.65 -6.34
C ILE A 133 -0.91 -12.41 -6.30
N LEU A 134 -0.45 -11.27 -6.81
CA LEU A 134 -1.12 -9.97 -6.66
C LEU A 134 -2.59 -9.99 -7.12
N MET A 135 -2.86 -10.59 -8.28
CA MET A 135 -4.22 -10.68 -8.85
C MET A 135 -5.11 -11.72 -8.17
N GLN A 136 -4.55 -12.53 -7.26
CA GLN A 136 -5.31 -13.50 -6.47
C GLN A 136 -5.80 -12.93 -5.13
N LEU A 137 -5.25 -11.78 -4.74
CA LEU A 137 -5.65 -11.08 -3.51
C LEU A 137 -7.01 -10.43 -3.74
N ASP A 138 -7.92 -10.61 -2.79
CA ASP A 138 -9.24 -9.98 -2.84
C ASP A 138 -9.14 -8.56 -2.25
N PRO A 139 -9.36 -7.50 -3.05
CA PRO A 139 -9.29 -6.13 -2.56
C PRO A 139 -10.36 -5.79 -1.52
N ALA A 140 -11.41 -6.60 -1.35
CA ALA A 140 -12.44 -6.40 -0.33
C ALA A 140 -12.04 -6.93 1.06
N VAL A 141 -10.94 -7.70 1.16
CA VAL A 141 -10.57 -8.43 2.38
C VAL A 141 -9.22 -7.93 2.92
N PRO A 142 -9.14 -7.51 4.20
CA PRO A 142 -7.86 -7.13 4.81
C PRO A 142 -6.83 -8.25 4.76
N LEU A 143 -5.57 -7.87 4.59
CA LEU A 143 -4.45 -8.80 4.46
C LEU A 143 -3.45 -8.59 5.59
N ARG A 144 -2.94 -9.69 6.13
CA ARG A 144 -1.84 -9.71 7.08
C ARG A 144 -0.60 -10.19 6.36
N LEU A 145 0.49 -9.45 6.48
CA LEU A 145 1.82 -9.84 6.05
C LEU A 145 2.57 -10.40 7.25
N GLU A 146 3.11 -11.61 7.14
CA GLU A 146 4.01 -12.19 8.13
C GLU A 146 5.41 -12.30 7.53
N ILE A 147 6.26 -11.36 7.93
CA ILE A 147 7.65 -11.25 7.54
C ILE A 147 8.47 -12.21 8.43
N PRO A 148 9.24 -13.12 7.84
CA PRO A 148 10.11 -14.00 8.61
C PRO A 148 11.23 -13.20 9.27
N SER A 149 11.56 -13.53 10.52
CA SER A 149 12.61 -12.84 11.28
C SER A 149 13.59 -13.84 11.90
N LEU A 150 14.84 -13.39 12.08
CA LEU A 150 15.90 -14.13 12.76
C LEU A 150 15.82 -14.00 14.29
N SER A 151 15.33 -12.86 14.78
CA SER A 151 15.28 -12.52 16.21
C SER A 151 13.90 -12.69 16.85
N GLN A 152 12.85 -12.79 16.04
CA GLN A 152 11.46 -12.97 16.49
C GLN A 152 10.78 -14.10 15.70
N VAL A 153 9.63 -14.59 16.18
CA VAL A 153 8.85 -15.62 15.47
C VAL A 153 8.44 -15.14 14.07
N SER A 154 7.86 -13.94 14.00
CA SER A 154 7.50 -13.24 12.76
C SER A 154 7.16 -11.78 13.06
N ILE A 155 7.36 -10.91 12.06
CA ILE A 155 6.93 -9.51 12.11
C ILE A 155 5.67 -9.37 11.28
N THR A 156 4.63 -8.78 11.86
CA THR A 156 3.28 -8.77 11.32
C THR A 156 2.87 -7.36 10.92
N LEU A 157 2.54 -7.15 9.65
CA LEU A 157 1.97 -5.90 9.15
C LEU A 157 0.54 -6.11 8.68
N ASN A 158 -0.37 -5.20 9.05
CA ASN A 158 -1.73 -5.21 8.54
C ASN A 158 -1.84 -4.29 7.31
N VAL A 159 -2.44 -4.80 6.25
CA VAL A 159 -2.65 -4.15 4.96
C VAL A 159 -4.15 -3.98 4.75
N SER A 160 -4.57 -2.74 4.49
CA SER A 160 -5.97 -2.43 4.27
C SER A 160 -6.44 -2.87 2.87
N PRO A 161 -7.75 -3.15 2.70
CA PRO A 161 -8.41 -3.31 1.40
C PRO A 161 -7.96 -2.28 0.34
N ALA A 162 -8.01 -0.99 0.67
CA ALA A 162 -7.61 0.09 -0.23
C ALA A 162 -6.14 0.01 -0.68
N LEU A 163 -5.25 -0.49 0.17
CA LEU A 163 -3.84 -0.67 -0.19
C LEU A 163 -3.64 -1.86 -1.15
N ILE A 164 -4.46 -2.91 -1.03
CA ILE A 164 -4.45 -4.03 -1.98
C ILE A 164 -4.90 -3.55 -3.36
N GLU A 165 -5.97 -2.74 -3.42
CA GLU A 165 -6.43 -2.09 -4.67
C GLU A 165 -5.33 -1.23 -5.29
N GLU A 166 -4.67 -0.41 -4.46
CA GLU A 166 -3.56 0.42 -4.91
C GLU A 166 -2.42 -0.43 -5.50
N TRP A 167 -2.07 -1.55 -4.88
CA TRP A 167 -1.06 -2.47 -5.44
C TRP A 167 -1.52 -3.11 -6.75
N GLN A 168 -2.77 -3.54 -6.86
CA GLN A 168 -3.32 -4.13 -8.09
C GLN A 168 -3.33 -3.12 -9.24
N SER A 169 -3.59 -1.84 -8.96
CA SER A 169 -3.58 -0.78 -9.98
C SER A 169 -2.23 -0.57 -10.66
N LEU A 170 -1.13 -1.04 -10.05
CA LEU A 170 0.21 -1.05 -10.67
C LEU A 170 0.26 -1.90 -11.93
N THR A 171 -0.56 -2.96 -12.01
CA THR A 171 -0.61 -3.85 -13.18
C THR A 171 -1.08 -3.12 -14.43
N MET A 172 -1.92 -2.10 -14.27
CA MET A 172 -2.53 -1.29 -15.33
C MET A 172 -1.62 -0.18 -15.87
N GLN A 173 -0.51 0.13 -15.19
CA GLN A 173 0.41 1.19 -15.62
C GLN A 173 1.28 0.71 -16.79
N SER A 174 1.50 1.56 -17.79
CA SER A 174 2.30 1.25 -19.00
C SER A 174 3.49 2.18 -19.11
#